data_AF-A0A7Y3URR5-F1
#
_entry.id   AF-A0A7Y3URR5-F1
#
_cell.length_a   1.000
_cell.length_b   1.000
_cell.length_c   1.000
_cell.angle_alpha   90.00
_cell.angle_beta   90.00
_cell.angle_gamma   90.00
#
_symmetry.space_group_name_H-M   'P 1'
#
loop_
_entity.id
_entity.type
_entity.pdbx_description
1 polymer ?
#
loop_
_entity_poly.entity_id
_entity_poly.type
_entity_poly.pdbx_seq_one_letter_code
_entity_poly.pdbx_strand_id
1 'polypeptide(L)'
;MNWDRSSVKKVFKGPKYGLLQYQNIESVLKYVNELNKSPDVFAIPLDFCRFICITDILKVTYIEENKSIKYDFIEVKSGKVNEEILETIKSGQDDSYFEFFDKYGEKGIKQMGRCFRQQKNSSKNVNLIHTSPGVYENPDDSEQKLYTLADNSVSQSYTDTIVKLLKAADHKKFAVDIVDECLVVGVINNKNPNMAVLGKFDIRLYIYHVFINPTSLEYQKYPPNLSDILNKIPLDDWREGFGSVVLHPIVARQINDQFLMDLLFGRKRILFYFNADSFIALCKRHELDVTFSSVKQAKRERSKGMAKDVAQFNGKHIRCCFKDMEMNLGEGVFHEIYYNWTRPLSIIGSMKSIEKNIT
;
A
#
# COMPACT_ATOMS: atom_id res chain seq x y z
N MET A 1 -5.68 -3.32 -17.51
CA MET A 1 -5.07 -4.54 -16.95
C MET A 1 -5.51 -4.64 -15.50
N ASN A 2 -6.42 -5.56 -15.16
CA ASN A 2 -6.86 -5.77 -13.78
C ASN A 2 -5.79 -6.59 -13.08
N TRP A 3 -4.86 -5.91 -12.40
CA TRP A 3 -3.92 -6.56 -11.50
C TRP A 3 -4.70 -7.00 -10.25
N ASP A 4 -4.70 -8.30 -9.92
CA ASP A 4 -5.23 -8.76 -8.64
C ASP A 4 -4.32 -8.26 -7.50
N ARG A 5 -4.70 -7.12 -6.92
CA ARG A 5 -3.97 -6.43 -5.84
C ARG A 5 -3.88 -7.28 -4.56
N SER A 6 -4.74 -8.30 -4.41
CA SER A 6 -4.65 -9.23 -3.30
C SER A 6 -3.33 -10.02 -3.34
N SER A 7 -2.81 -10.34 -4.53
CA SER A 7 -1.56 -11.09 -4.68
C SER A 7 -0.32 -10.35 -4.23
N VAL A 8 -0.30 -9.01 -4.28
CA VAL A 8 0.81 -8.21 -3.73
C VAL A 8 0.75 -8.19 -2.20
N LYS A 9 -0.44 -8.03 -1.60
CA LYS A 9 -0.63 -8.15 -0.14
C LYS A 9 -0.23 -9.53 0.39
N LYS A 10 -0.54 -10.60 -0.36
CA LYS A 10 -0.26 -12.00 0.01
C LYS A 10 1.22 -12.29 0.31
N VAL A 11 2.14 -11.56 -0.34
CA VAL A 11 3.59 -11.80 -0.26
C VAL A 11 4.38 -10.62 0.31
N PHE A 12 3.71 -9.52 0.63
CA PHE A 12 4.33 -8.33 1.19
C PHE A 12 4.79 -8.58 2.62
N LYS A 13 6.10 -8.51 2.89
CA LYS A 13 6.68 -8.76 4.23
C LYS A 13 7.21 -7.51 4.94
N GLY A 14 6.88 -6.31 4.46
CA GLY A 14 7.50 -5.09 4.95
C GLY A 14 8.96 -4.97 4.51
N PRO A 15 9.59 -3.79 4.68
CA PRO A 15 11.03 -3.70 4.63
C PRO A 15 11.60 -4.58 5.76
N LYS A 16 12.09 -5.77 5.39
CA LYS A 16 12.73 -6.69 6.33
C LYS A 16 14.17 -6.28 6.65
N TYR A 17 14.74 -5.47 5.77
CA TYR A 17 16.14 -5.12 5.76
C TYR A 17 16.29 -3.63 6.10
N GLY A 18 17.32 -3.33 6.89
CA GLY A 18 17.65 -1.96 7.30
C GLY A 18 18.05 -1.08 6.11
N LEU A 19 18.68 0.06 6.39
CA LEU A 19 19.14 1.00 5.35
C LEU A 19 19.95 0.28 4.26
N LEU A 20 19.75 0.68 2.99
CA LEU A 20 20.42 0.11 1.81
C LEU A 20 21.95 0.01 1.95
N GLN A 21 22.56 0.94 2.70
CA GLN A 21 24.00 0.95 2.99
C GLN A 21 24.51 -0.29 3.75
N TYR A 22 23.62 -1.07 4.37
CA TYR A 22 23.95 -2.30 5.08
C TYR A 22 23.64 -3.57 4.27
N GLN A 23 23.27 -3.41 2.99
CA GLN A 23 22.90 -4.51 2.10
C GLN A 23 23.99 -4.73 1.04
N ASN A 24 24.03 -5.91 0.43
CA ASN A 24 25.02 -6.29 -0.59
C ASN A 24 24.66 -5.72 -1.98
N ILE A 25 24.45 -4.42 -2.03
CA ILE A 25 23.82 -3.74 -3.15
C ILE A 25 24.68 -3.76 -4.42
N GLU A 26 26.00 -3.76 -4.26
CA GLU A 26 26.95 -3.75 -5.38
C GLU A 26 26.90 -5.06 -6.18
N SER A 27 26.83 -6.21 -5.49
CA SER A 27 26.72 -7.52 -6.14
C SER A 27 25.40 -7.64 -6.92
N VAL A 28 24.31 -7.15 -6.33
CA VAL A 28 22.98 -7.13 -6.95
C VAL A 28 22.98 -6.23 -8.20
N LEU A 29 23.47 -4.99 -8.09
CA LEU A 29 23.54 -4.05 -9.20
C LEU A 29 24.41 -4.57 -10.35
N LYS A 30 25.55 -5.17 -10.04
CA LYS A 30 26.42 -5.80 -11.05
C LYS A 30 25.66 -6.85 -11.84
N TYR A 31 24.94 -7.74 -11.15
CA TYR A 31 24.19 -8.81 -11.79
C TYR A 31 22.99 -8.29 -12.60
N VAL A 32 22.25 -7.30 -12.08
CA VAL A 32 21.17 -6.61 -12.81
C VAL A 32 21.69 -5.99 -14.10
N ASN A 33 22.83 -5.29 -14.05
CA ASN A 33 23.41 -4.65 -15.22
C ASN A 33 23.82 -5.68 -16.28
N GLU A 34 24.33 -6.85 -15.89
CA GLU A 34 24.63 -7.94 -16.82
C GLU A 34 23.35 -8.49 -17.48
N LEU A 35 22.28 -8.72 -16.71
CA LEU A 35 21.00 -9.18 -17.26
C LEU A 35 20.39 -8.17 -18.25
N ASN A 36 20.45 -6.88 -17.93
CA ASN A 36 19.91 -5.78 -18.74
C ASN A 36 20.70 -5.49 -20.02
N LYS A 37 21.82 -6.19 -20.28
CA LYS A 37 22.49 -6.12 -21.60
C LYS A 37 21.67 -6.80 -22.70
N SER A 38 20.80 -7.74 -22.34
CA SER A 38 19.92 -8.40 -23.29
C SER A 38 18.69 -7.52 -23.58
N PRO A 39 18.36 -7.24 -24.85
CA PRO A 39 17.28 -6.32 -25.23
C PRO A 39 15.89 -6.80 -24.81
N ASP A 40 15.71 -8.12 -24.67
CA ASP A 40 14.44 -8.74 -24.29
C ASP A 40 14.29 -8.93 -22.78
N VAL A 41 15.26 -8.45 -22.00
CA VAL A 41 15.31 -8.63 -20.56
C VAL A 41 15.25 -7.28 -19.86
N PHE A 42 14.37 -7.20 -18.87
CA PHE A 42 14.32 -6.11 -17.91
C PHE A 42 14.43 -6.65 -16.49
N ALA A 43 15.60 -6.47 -15.88
CA ALA A 43 15.93 -6.85 -14.52
C ALA A 43 15.86 -5.64 -13.59
N ILE A 44 15.21 -5.83 -12.44
CA ILE A 44 15.00 -4.80 -11.41
C ILE A 44 15.50 -5.35 -10.08
N PRO A 45 16.37 -4.62 -9.38
CA PRO A 45 16.78 -4.99 -8.03
C PRO A 45 15.63 -4.66 -7.06
N LEU A 46 15.12 -5.69 -6.39
CA LEU A 46 13.96 -5.59 -5.50
C LEU A 46 14.32 -4.99 -4.14
N ASP A 47 15.59 -5.04 -3.72
CA ASP A 47 16.06 -4.39 -2.49
C ASP A 47 15.84 -2.87 -2.47
N PHE A 48 15.83 -2.23 -3.65
CA PHE A 48 15.49 -0.81 -3.79
C PHE A 48 13.98 -0.55 -3.78
N CYS A 49 13.19 -1.60 -3.96
CA CYS A 49 11.75 -1.52 -3.97
C CYS A 49 11.25 -1.81 -2.55
N ARG A 50 10.43 -0.93 -1.99
CA ARG A 50 9.75 -1.19 -0.70
C ARG A 50 8.83 -2.41 -0.72
N PHE A 51 8.61 -3.02 -1.89
CA PHE A 51 7.37 -3.72 -2.21
C PHE A 51 7.40 -5.23 -2.13
N ILE A 52 8.54 -5.91 -2.08
CA ILE A 52 8.57 -7.38 -2.00
C ILE A 52 9.99 -7.81 -1.61
N CYS A 53 10.16 -8.43 -0.44
CA CYS A 53 11.40 -9.13 -0.07
C CYS A 53 11.26 -10.64 -0.36
N ILE A 54 10.72 -11.01 -1.53
CA ILE A 54 10.71 -12.42 -1.96
C ILE A 54 12.13 -12.83 -2.32
N THR A 55 12.88 -11.94 -2.99
CA THR A 55 14.24 -12.16 -3.45
C THR A 55 14.93 -10.85 -3.81
N ASP A 56 16.19 -10.89 -4.24
CA ASP A 56 17.01 -9.71 -4.53
C ASP A 56 16.70 -9.08 -5.90
N ILE A 57 16.32 -9.87 -6.92
CA ILE A 57 16.09 -9.39 -8.30
C ILE A 57 14.81 -9.98 -8.89
N LEU A 58 14.00 -9.13 -9.54
CA LEU A 58 12.96 -9.52 -10.49
C LEU A 58 13.51 -9.39 -11.91
N LYS A 59 13.51 -10.49 -12.66
CA LYS A 59 13.83 -10.51 -14.08
C LYS A 59 12.54 -10.71 -14.88
N VAL A 60 12.25 -9.76 -15.75
CA VAL A 60 11.17 -9.81 -16.73
C VAL A 60 11.80 -10.14 -18.08
N THR A 61 11.37 -11.23 -18.72
CA THR A 61 11.84 -11.62 -20.05
C THR A 61 10.66 -11.59 -21.00
N TYR A 62 10.79 -10.85 -22.10
CA TYR A 62 9.86 -10.90 -23.20
C TYR A 62 10.24 -12.03 -24.15
N ILE A 63 9.27 -12.87 -24.51
CA ILE A 63 9.47 -14.02 -25.39
C ILE A 63 8.75 -13.70 -26.70
N GLU A 64 9.51 -13.33 -27.72
CA GLU A 64 8.97 -12.89 -29.02
C GLU A 64 8.17 -14.00 -29.71
N GLU A 65 8.64 -15.26 -29.62
CA GLU A 65 8.04 -16.43 -30.28
C GLU A 65 6.54 -16.61 -30.00
N ASN A 66 6.11 -16.28 -28.79
CA ASN A 66 4.72 -16.41 -28.35
C ASN A 66 4.14 -15.10 -27.82
N LYS A 67 4.85 -13.98 -28.02
CA LYS A 67 4.50 -12.64 -27.51
C LYS A 67 4.12 -12.64 -26.03
N SER A 68 4.84 -13.41 -25.22
CA SER A 68 4.55 -13.57 -23.80
C SER A 68 5.61 -12.92 -22.91
N ILE A 69 5.27 -12.76 -21.64
CA ILE A 69 6.18 -12.24 -20.62
C ILE A 69 6.40 -13.34 -19.60
N LYS A 70 7.67 -13.64 -19.32
CA LYS A 70 8.09 -14.54 -18.25
C LYS A 70 8.67 -13.74 -17.10
N TYR A 71 8.35 -14.14 -15.87
CA TYR A 71 8.87 -13.56 -14.64
C TYR A 71 9.76 -14.58 -13.94
N ASP A 72 11.00 -14.19 -13.61
CA ASP A 72 11.95 -14.97 -12.84
C ASP A 72 12.35 -14.18 -11.58
N PHE A 73 12.34 -14.84 -10.42
CA PHE A 73 12.77 -14.28 -9.13
C PHE A 73 14.15 -14.84 -8.80
N ILE A 74 15.16 -13.97 -8.70
CA ILE A 74 16.57 -14.36 -8.56
C ILE A 74 17.16 -13.86 -7.23
N GLU A 75 17.67 -14.79 -6.45
CA GLU A 75 18.40 -14.54 -5.21
C GLU A 75 19.91 -14.45 -5.51
N VAL A 76 20.52 -13.34 -5.16
CA VAL A 76 21.95 -13.09 -5.34
C VAL A 76 22.69 -13.49 -4.07
N LYS A 77 23.31 -14.67 -4.10
CA LYS A 77 24.28 -15.07 -3.08
C LYS A 77 25.69 -14.69 -3.54
N SER A 78 26.43 -14.01 -2.67
CA SER A 78 27.86 -13.76 -2.86
C SER A 78 28.69 -14.50 -1.82
N GLY A 79 29.91 -14.87 -2.20
CA GLY A 79 30.92 -15.41 -1.30
C GLY A 79 31.07 -16.92 -1.42
N LYS A 80 32.33 -17.36 -1.32
CA LYS A 80 32.79 -18.74 -1.55
C LYS A 80 32.00 -19.82 -0.79
N VAL A 81 31.60 -19.52 0.45
CA VAL A 81 30.81 -20.47 1.26
C VAL A 81 29.43 -20.72 0.65
N ASN A 82 28.79 -19.72 0.04
CA ASN A 82 27.49 -19.90 -0.58
C ASN A 82 27.56 -20.68 -1.89
N GLU A 83 28.64 -20.51 -2.67
CA GLU A 83 28.89 -21.31 -3.88
C GLU A 83 29.04 -22.78 -3.51
N GLU A 84 29.87 -23.08 -2.51
CA GLU A 84 30.07 -24.45 -2.04
C GLU A 84 28.77 -25.05 -1.46
N ILE A 85 27.95 -24.27 -0.73
CA ILE A 85 26.62 -24.72 -0.29
C ILE A 85 25.75 -25.13 -1.50
N LEU A 86 25.73 -24.33 -2.57
CA LEU A 86 24.92 -24.63 -3.76
C LEU A 86 25.44 -25.87 -4.51
N GLU A 87 26.76 -26.06 -4.57
CA GLU A 87 27.37 -27.24 -5.16
C GLU A 87 27.05 -28.51 -4.37
N THR A 88 27.18 -28.47 -3.04
CA THR A 88 26.78 -29.56 -2.14
C THR A 88 25.29 -29.90 -2.29
N ILE A 89 24.42 -28.90 -2.43
CA ILE A 89 22.99 -29.16 -2.64
C ILE A 89 22.73 -29.79 -4.03
N LYS A 90 23.41 -29.31 -5.08
CA LYS A 90 23.24 -29.80 -6.45
C LYS A 90 23.76 -31.22 -6.65
N SER A 91 24.82 -31.61 -5.93
CA SER A 91 25.39 -32.96 -6.03
C SER A 91 24.37 -34.02 -5.60
N GLY A 92 23.52 -33.71 -4.61
CA GLY A 92 22.53 -34.63 -4.05
C GLY A 92 23.14 -35.86 -3.35
N GLN A 93 24.45 -35.86 -3.09
CA GLN A 93 25.16 -37.00 -2.49
C GLN A 93 25.43 -36.77 -1.01
N ASP A 94 25.15 -37.78 -0.18
CA ASP A 94 25.33 -37.72 1.28
C ASP A 94 26.77 -37.35 1.68
N ASP A 95 27.78 -37.91 1.01
CA ASP A 95 29.20 -37.66 1.28
C ASP A 95 29.57 -36.18 1.15
N SER A 96 28.97 -35.47 0.19
CA SER A 96 29.24 -34.04 0.00
C SER A 96 28.71 -33.15 1.13
N TYR A 97 27.69 -33.61 1.87
CA TYR A 97 27.20 -32.92 3.06
C TYR A 97 28.16 -33.12 4.24
N PHE A 98 28.76 -34.32 4.38
CA PHE A 98 29.76 -34.59 5.40
C PHE A 98 31.06 -33.80 5.14
N GLU A 99 31.54 -33.74 3.89
CA GLU A 99 32.70 -32.93 3.52
C GLU A 99 32.47 -31.43 3.79
N PHE A 100 31.28 -30.93 3.48
CA PHE A 100 30.90 -29.56 3.77
C PHE A 100 30.88 -29.30 5.29
N PHE A 101 30.37 -30.25 6.07
CA PHE A 101 30.34 -30.16 7.52
C PHE A 101 31.75 -30.14 8.13
N ASP A 102 32.64 -31.03 7.70
CA ASP A 102 34.01 -31.09 8.21
C ASP A 102 34.76 -29.79 7.96
N LYS A 103 34.48 -29.14 6.83
CA LYS A 103 35.12 -27.88 6.44
C LYS A 103 34.60 -26.64 7.17
N TYR A 104 33.28 -26.54 7.39
CA TYR A 104 32.64 -25.31 7.89
C TYR A 104 31.96 -25.43 9.26
N GLY A 105 31.83 -26.65 9.77
CA GLY A 105 31.24 -26.98 11.05
C GLY A 105 29.84 -26.40 11.27
N GLU A 106 29.53 -26.09 12.52
CA GLU A 106 28.21 -25.63 12.95
C GLU A 106 27.78 -24.30 12.29
N LYS A 107 28.74 -23.42 12.00
CA LYS A 107 28.46 -22.15 11.29
C LYS A 107 28.01 -22.41 9.86
N GLY A 108 28.67 -23.33 9.15
CA GLY A 108 28.27 -23.78 7.81
C GLY A 108 26.87 -24.39 7.79
N ILE A 109 26.56 -25.29 8.74
CA ILE A 109 25.22 -25.89 8.87
C ILE A 109 24.16 -24.81 9.08
N LYS A 110 24.40 -23.85 9.99
CA LYS A 110 23.45 -22.75 10.22
C LYS A 110 23.21 -21.94 8.95
N GLN A 111 24.23 -21.70 8.15
CA GLN A 111 24.13 -20.99 6.87
C GLN A 111 23.38 -21.80 5.80
N MET A 112 23.66 -23.10 5.69
CA MET A 112 22.95 -24.02 4.79
C MET A 112 21.47 -24.14 5.17
N GLY A 113 21.15 -24.27 6.47
CA GLY A 113 19.78 -24.27 6.98
C GLY A 113 19.03 -22.96 6.73
N ARG A 114 19.73 -21.80 6.71
CA ARG A 114 19.15 -20.53 6.26
C ARG A 114 18.82 -20.56 4.77
N CYS A 115 19.71 -21.12 3.95
CA CYS A 115 19.52 -21.27 2.50
C CYS A 115 18.27 -22.10 2.18
N PHE A 116 18.12 -23.28 2.79
CA PHE A 116 16.93 -24.13 2.63
C PHE A 116 15.63 -23.44 3.04
N ARG A 117 15.65 -22.71 4.16
CA ARG A 117 14.47 -21.99 4.64
C ARG A 117 14.06 -20.86 3.68
N GLN A 118 15.04 -20.16 3.11
CA GLN A 118 14.80 -19.12 2.10
C GLN A 118 14.21 -19.71 0.81
N GLN A 119 14.76 -20.82 0.30
CA GLN A 119 14.19 -21.52 -0.86
C GLN A 119 12.75 -21.97 -0.59
N LYS A 120 12.50 -22.66 0.54
CA LYS A 120 11.16 -23.12 0.91
C LYS A 120 10.16 -21.96 1.00
N ASN A 121 10.55 -20.84 1.59
CA ASN A 121 9.71 -19.66 1.70
C ASN A 121 9.47 -18.99 0.35
N SER A 122 10.49 -18.91 -0.51
CA SER A 122 10.37 -18.37 -1.86
C SER A 122 9.38 -19.19 -2.70
N SER A 123 9.51 -20.53 -2.72
CA SER A 123 8.58 -21.41 -3.43
C SER A 123 7.14 -21.31 -2.92
N LYS A 124 6.95 -21.22 -1.59
CA LYS A 124 5.62 -21.00 -1.00
C LYS A 124 5.01 -19.67 -1.44
N ASN A 125 5.80 -18.59 -1.44
CA ASN A 125 5.34 -17.27 -1.86
C ASN A 125 5.00 -17.22 -3.35
N VAL A 126 5.82 -17.85 -4.21
CA VAL A 126 5.55 -17.96 -5.66
C VAL A 126 4.24 -18.71 -5.90
N ASN A 127 4.02 -19.84 -5.22
CA ASN A 127 2.75 -20.56 -5.33
C ASN A 127 1.55 -19.72 -4.89
N LEU A 128 1.72 -18.88 -3.85
CA LEU A 128 0.68 -18.00 -3.32
C LEU A 128 0.29 -16.86 -4.28
N ILE A 129 1.23 -16.42 -5.14
CA ILE A 129 0.96 -15.39 -6.17
C ILE A 129 0.01 -15.92 -7.24
N HIS A 130 0.09 -17.22 -7.54
CA HIS A 130 -0.68 -17.88 -8.60
C HIS A 130 -1.98 -18.52 -8.13
N THR A 131 -2.28 -18.51 -6.83
CA THR A 131 -3.50 -19.12 -6.30
C THR A 131 -4.73 -18.26 -6.53
N SER A 132 -5.82 -18.94 -6.89
CA SER A 132 -7.15 -18.34 -7.03
C SER A 132 -7.67 -17.80 -5.69
N PRO A 133 -8.74 -17.01 -5.66
CA PRO A 133 -9.45 -16.69 -4.43
C PRO A 133 -9.82 -17.96 -3.64
N GLY A 134 -9.69 -17.93 -2.32
CA GLY A 134 -9.83 -19.09 -1.43
C GLY A 134 -9.28 -18.85 -0.03
N VAL A 135 -9.34 -19.89 0.82
CA VAL A 135 -8.80 -19.88 2.17
C VAL A 135 -7.47 -20.62 2.18
N TYR A 136 -6.42 -19.97 2.66
CA TYR A 136 -5.06 -20.49 2.67
C TYR A 136 -4.48 -20.51 4.07
N GLU A 137 -3.57 -21.45 4.34
CA GLU A 137 -2.72 -21.37 5.54
C GLU A 137 -1.79 -20.15 5.41
N ASN A 138 -1.69 -19.36 6.47
CA ASN A 138 -0.72 -18.28 6.50
C ASN A 138 0.70 -18.90 6.55
N PRO A 139 1.57 -18.61 5.57
CA PRO A 139 2.92 -19.19 5.50
C PRO A 139 3.83 -18.77 6.66
N ASP A 140 3.49 -17.69 7.37
CA ASP A 140 4.23 -17.19 8.52
C ASP A 140 3.63 -17.64 9.88
N ASP A 141 2.36 -18.06 9.91
CA ASP A 141 1.67 -18.51 11.13
C ASP A 141 0.55 -19.51 10.79
N SER A 142 0.79 -20.81 11.00
CA SER A 142 -0.18 -21.87 10.66
C SER A 142 -1.49 -21.80 11.46
N GLU A 143 -1.55 -21.05 12.56
CA GLU A 143 -2.79 -20.86 13.33
C GLU A 143 -3.71 -19.81 12.68
N GLN A 144 -3.21 -19.04 11.72
CA GLN A 144 -3.97 -18.01 11.01
C GLN A 144 -4.36 -18.47 9.60
N LYS A 145 -5.60 -18.19 9.21
CA LYS A 145 -6.11 -18.41 7.86
C LYS A 145 -6.07 -17.10 7.07
N LEU A 146 -5.51 -17.15 5.87
CA LEU A 146 -5.56 -16.08 4.87
C LEU A 146 -6.80 -16.27 4.00
N TYR A 147 -7.68 -15.27 3.99
CA TYR A 147 -8.85 -15.25 3.11
C TYR A 147 -8.56 -14.38 1.90
N THR A 148 -8.61 -14.99 0.72
CA THR A 148 -8.49 -14.30 -0.57
C THR A 148 -9.86 -14.32 -1.23
N LEU A 149 -10.44 -13.16 -1.51
CA LEU A 149 -11.75 -13.06 -2.14
C LEU A 149 -11.61 -12.53 -3.56
N ALA A 150 -12.40 -13.10 -4.49
CA ALA A 150 -12.55 -12.55 -5.83
C ALA A 150 -13.37 -11.29 -5.68
N ASP A 151 -12.75 -10.12 -5.79
CA ASP A 151 -13.51 -8.88 -5.84
C ASP A 151 -14.04 -8.69 -7.27
N ASN A 152 -15.29 -9.10 -7.48
CA ASN A 152 -16.00 -8.87 -8.74
C ASN A 152 -16.67 -7.49 -8.76
N SER A 153 -16.50 -6.66 -7.72
CA SER A 153 -17.07 -5.32 -7.71
C SER A 153 -16.33 -4.41 -8.70
N VAL A 154 -17.09 -3.65 -9.48
CA VAL A 154 -16.52 -2.61 -10.33
C VAL A 154 -16.14 -1.44 -9.44
N SER A 155 -14.87 -1.41 -9.02
CA SER A 155 -14.33 -0.31 -8.24
C SER A 155 -14.28 0.95 -9.10
N GLN A 156 -15.12 1.93 -8.77
CA GLN A 156 -15.10 3.24 -9.41
C GLN A 156 -14.07 4.15 -8.72
N SER A 157 -13.33 4.86 -9.57
CA SER A 157 -12.31 5.82 -9.18
C SER A 157 -12.85 7.25 -9.28
N TYR A 158 -12.31 8.18 -8.49
CA TYR A 158 -12.56 9.62 -8.58
C TYR A 158 -11.40 10.37 -9.28
N THR A 159 -10.68 9.69 -10.18
CA THR A 159 -9.57 10.27 -10.95
C THR A 159 -10.03 11.48 -11.79
N ASP A 160 -11.25 11.48 -12.28
CA ASP A 160 -11.88 12.60 -12.97
C ASP A 160 -11.94 13.86 -12.08
N THR A 161 -12.32 13.71 -10.81
CA THR A 161 -12.26 14.80 -9.81
C THR A 161 -10.83 15.28 -9.61
N ILE A 162 -9.86 14.38 -9.51
CA ILE A 162 -8.43 14.74 -9.39
C ILE A 162 -7.97 15.55 -10.60
N VAL A 163 -8.26 15.09 -11.82
CA VAL A 163 -7.88 15.79 -13.07
C VAL A 163 -8.53 17.17 -13.15
N LYS A 164 -9.82 17.29 -12.78
CA LYS A 164 -10.54 18.56 -12.71
C LYS A 164 -9.86 19.53 -11.74
N LEU A 165 -9.50 19.07 -10.54
CA LEU A 165 -8.82 19.88 -9.54
C LEU A 165 -7.41 20.29 -9.95
N LEU A 166 -6.66 19.38 -10.58
CA LEU A 166 -5.32 19.67 -11.11
C LEU A 166 -5.34 20.79 -12.16
N LYS A 167 -6.33 20.77 -13.06
CA LYS A 167 -6.55 21.84 -14.05
C LYS A 167 -6.95 23.15 -13.36
N ALA A 168 -7.89 23.10 -12.43
CA ALA A 168 -8.37 24.30 -11.72
C ALA A 168 -7.25 24.99 -10.92
N ALA A 169 -6.36 24.22 -10.29
CA ALA A 169 -5.24 24.74 -9.51
C ALA A 169 -4.17 25.46 -10.37
N ASP A 170 -4.10 25.21 -11.68
CA ASP A 170 -3.20 25.98 -12.57
C ASP A 170 -3.62 27.45 -12.66
N HIS A 171 -4.94 27.72 -12.65
CA HIS A 171 -5.49 29.07 -12.75
C HIS A 171 -5.69 29.72 -11.38
N LYS A 172 -6.33 29.01 -10.45
CA LYS A 172 -6.75 29.54 -9.14
C LYS A 172 -5.70 29.33 -8.04
N LYS A 173 -4.56 28.73 -8.36
CA LYS A 173 -3.45 28.39 -7.45
C LYS A 173 -3.78 27.32 -6.41
N PHE A 174 -5.04 27.11 -6.09
CA PHE A 174 -5.56 25.93 -5.43
C PHE A 174 -6.98 25.62 -5.92
N ALA A 175 -7.46 24.42 -5.64
CA ALA A 175 -8.83 23.99 -5.90
C ALA A 175 -9.25 22.96 -4.85
N VAL A 176 -10.54 22.88 -4.53
CA VAL A 176 -11.09 21.93 -3.57
C VAL A 176 -12.42 21.37 -4.07
N ASP A 177 -12.69 20.11 -3.81
CA ASP A 177 -13.97 19.43 -4.10
C ASP A 177 -14.24 18.36 -3.02
N ILE A 178 -15.46 17.84 -3.00
CA ILE A 178 -15.88 16.76 -2.09
C ILE A 178 -16.26 15.53 -2.90
N VAL A 179 -15.72 14.39 -2.51
CA VAL A 179 -16.07 13.08 -3.05
C VAL A 179 -16.92 12.35 -2.03
N ASP A 180 -18.09 11.89 -2.46
CA ASP A 180 -19.03 11.06 -1.70
C ASP A 180 -19.37 11.63 -0.31
N GLU A 181 -19.48 12.96 -0.22
CA GLU A 181 -19.88 13.71 0.98
C GLU A 181 -18.98 13.52 2.22
N CYS A 182 -17.89 12.77 2.12
CA CYS A 182 -17.05 12.41 3.26
C CYS A 182 -15.54 12.61 3.02
N LEU A 183 -15.11 12.80 1.76
CA LEU A 183 -13.71 13.01 1.43
C LEU A 183 -13.53 14.38 0.77
N VAL A 184 -12.88 15.30 1.46
CA VAL A 184 -12.41 16.55 0.85
C VAL A 184 -11.10 16.29 0.14
N VAL A 185 -11.02 16.73 -1.11
CA VAL A 185 -9.82 16.65 -1.94
C VAL A 185 -9.42 18.06 -2.32
N GLY A 186 -8.25 18.50 -1.84
CA GLY A 186 -7.65 19.77 -2.17
C GLY A 186 -6.41 19.60 -3.06
N VAL A 187 -6.27 20.43 -4.09
CA VAL A 187 -5.06 20.49 -4.91
C VAL A 187 -4.46 21.88 -4.81
N ILE A 188 -3.16 21.94 -4.49
CA ILE A 188 -2.41 23.19 -4.38
C ILE A 188 -1.32 23.24 -5.46
N ASN A 189 -1.22 24.36 -6.15
CA ASN A 189 -0.06 24.71 -6.97
C ASN A 189 1.09 25.17 -6.07
N ASN A 190 2.01 24.25 -5.83
CA ASN A 190 3.07 24.35 -4.84
C ASN A 190 4.40 24.89 -5.43
N LYS A 191 4.35 25.56 -6.59
CA LYS A 191 5.53 26.21 -7.19
C LYS A 191 6.03 27.43 -6.39
N ASN A 192 5.17 28.02 -5.55
CA ASN A 192 5.50 29.14 -4.68
C ASN A 192 5.19 28.78 -3.21
N PRO A 193 6.16 28.88 -2.27
CA PRO A 193 5.97 28.56 -0.86
C PRO A 193 4.81 29.30 -0.19
N ASN A 194 4.57 30.58 -0.53
CA ASN A 194 3.46 31.36 0.06
C ASN A 194 2.11 30.78 -0.37
N MET A 195 2.01 30.30 -1.61
CA MET A 195 0.78 29.67 -2.12
C MET A 195 0.54 28.30 -1.48
N ALA A 196 1.60 27.62 -1.05
CA ALA A 196 1.49 26.38 -0.29
C ALA A 196 0.80 26.60 1.06
N VAL A 197 1.16 27.68 1.75
CA VAL A 197 0.57 28.04 3.05
C VAL A 197 -0.87 28.49 2.89
N LEU A 198 -1.13 29.42 1.96
CA LEU A 198 -2.48 29.93 1.68
C LEU A 198 -3.42 28.82 1.22
N GLY A 199 -2.99 27.97 0.28
CA GLY A 199 -3.83 26.87 -0.20
C GLY A 199 -4.22 25.88 0.90
N LYS A 200 -3.32 25.60 1.86
CA LYS A 200 -3.66 24.76 3.02
C LYS A 200 -4.67 25.45 3.94
N PHE A 201 -4.49 26.75 4.16
CA PHE A 201 -5.43 27.54 4.94
C PHE A 201 -6.82 27.52 4.32
N ASP A 202 -6.92 27.75 3.00
CA ASP A 202 -8.19 27.77 2.28
C ASP A 202 -8.88 26.40 2.26
N ILE A 203 -8.13 25.31 2.07
CA ILE A 203 -8.69 23.95 2.17
C ILE A 203 -9.25 23.69 3.57
N ARG A 204 -8.53 24.09 4.62
CA ARG A 204 -9.01 23.95 6.01
C ARG A 204 -10.23 24.81 6.29
N LEU A 205 -10.25 26.03 5.77
CA LEU A 205 -11.40 26.92 5.89
C LEU A 205 -12.63 26.33 5.20
N TYR A 206 -12.44 25.73 4.01
CA TYR A 206 -13.49 25.00 3.32
C TYR A 206 -14.01 23.82 4.16
N ILE A 207 -13.12 23.00 4.73
CA ILE A 207 -13.49 21.89 5.63
C ILE A 207 -14.25 22.41 6.86
N TYR A 208 -13.79 23.51 7.45
CA TYR A 208 -14.45 24.14 8.59
C TYR A 208 -15.88 24.52 8.25
N HIS A 209 -16.08 25.20 7.12
CA HIS A 209 -17.42 25.58 6.67
C HIS A 209 -18.26 24.36 6.34
N VAL A 210 -17.74 23.31 5.73
CA VAL A 210 -18.59 22.18 5.32
C VAL A 210 -18.96 21.27 6.51
N PHE A 211 -18.00 20.94 7.37
CA PHE A 211 -18.15 19.86 8.35
C PHE A 211 -18.20 20.32 9.80
N ILE A 212 -17.64 21.47 10.14
CA ILE A 212 -17.47 21.91 11.53
C ILE A 212 -18.49 23.00 11.89
N ASN A 213 -18.70 23.96 10.99
CA ASN A 213 -19.60 25.08 11.17
C ASN A 213 -20.28 25.48 9.85
N PRO A 214 -21.24 24.67 9.35
CA PRO A 214 -22.01 24.97 8.13
C PRO A 214 -22.77 26.28 8.18
N THR A 215 -23.20 26.72 9.36
CA THR A 215 -23.91 27.99 9.56
C THR A 215 -23.04 29.23 9.36
N SER A 216 -21.70 29.10 9.35
CA SER A 216 -20.79 30.24 9.20
C SER A 216 -20.68 30.80 7.78
N LEU A 217 -21.29 30.18 6.78
CA LEU A 217 -21.44 30.78 5.44
C LEU A 217 -22.45 31.93 5.44
N GLU A 218 -23.34 32.01 6.43
CA GLU A 218 -24.38 33.01 6.54
C GLU A 218 -24.00 34.06 7.59
N TYR A 219 -23.28 35.11 7.15
CA TYR A 219 -23.12 36.41 7.84
C TYR A 219 -22.61 36.44 9.30
N GLN A 220 -22.12 35.33 9.86
CA GLN A 220 -21.55 35.30 11.20
C GLN A 220 -20.06 35.69 11.20
N LYS A 221 -19.63 36.45 12.21
CA LYS A 221 -18.20 36.73 12.42
C LYS A 221 -17.47 35.44 12.77
N TYR A 222 -16.32 35.21 12.15
CA TYR A 222 -15.44 34.11 12.51
C TYR A 222 -15.04 34.16 13.99
N PRO A 223 -14.88 32.99 14.65
CA PRO A 223 -14.40 32.98 16.02
C PRO A 223 -12.97 33.55 16.09
N PRO A 224 -12.60 34.27 17.17
CA PRO A 224 -11.30 34.92 17.28
C PRO A 224 -10.13 33.93 17.25
N ASN A 225 -10.36 32.66 17.60
CA ASN A 225 -9.39 31.58 17.57
C ASN A 225 -9.49 30.71 16.30
N LEU A 226 -10.04 31.22 15.19
CA LEU A 226 -10.20 30.47 13.94
C LEU A 226 -8.90 29.80 13.50
N SER A 227 -7.77 30.51 13.53
CA SER A 227 -6.46 29.97 13.13
C SER A 227 -6.11 28.69 13.91
N ASP A 228 -6.35 28.66 15.22
CA ASP A 228 -6.08 27.50 16.06
C ASP A 228 -7.01 26.33 15.74
N ILE A 229 -8.27 26.62 15.41
CA ILE A 229 -9.25 25.61 14.97
C ILE A 229 -8.79 25.00 13.65
N LEU A 230 -8.47 25.83 12.65
CA LEU A 230 -8.04 25.37 11.33
C LEU A 230 -6.74 24.54 11.41
N ASN A 231 -5.79 24.95 12.25
CA ASN A 231 -4.52 24.23 12.41
C ASN A 231 -4.68 22.83 13.00
N LYS A 232 -5.79 22.55 13.71
CA LYS A 232 -6.11 21.22 14.23
C LYS A 232 -6.76 20.30 13.19
N ILE A 233 -7.19 20.83 12.05
CA ILE A 233 -7.76 20.02 10.96
C ILE A 233 -6.60 19.31 10.24
N PRO A 234 -6.53 17.97 10.32
CA PRO A 234 -5.48 17.20 9.66
C PRO A 234 -5.67 17.26 8.14
N LEU A 235 -4.56 17.28 7.42
CA LEU A 235 -4.53 17.17 5.97
C LEU A 235 -3.47 16.14 5.58
N ASP A 236 -3.90 15.04 4.98
CA ASP A 236 -3.00 13.96 4.55
C ASP A 236 -2.50 14.23 3.14
N ASP A 237 -1.18 14.14 2.89
CA ASP A 237 -0.60 14.33 1.56
C ASP A 237 -0.62 13.01 0.78
N TRP A 238 -1.10 13.03 -0.46
CA TRP A 238 -1.12 11.84 -1.33
C TRP A 238 0.23 11.11 -1.42
N ARG A 239 1.34 11.86 -1.36
CA ARG A 239 2.70 11.30 -1.48
C ARG A 239 3.13 10.50 -0.24
N GLU A 240 2.47 10.68 0.89
CA GLU A 240 2.69 9.83 2.07
C GLU A 240 2.33 8.36 1.77
N GLY A 241 1.41 8.15 0.82
CA GLY A 241 1.05 6.85 0.29
C GLY A 241 2.13 6.16 -0.57
N PHE A 242 3.23 6.82 -0.94
CA PHE A 242 4.29 6.20 -1.77
C PHE A 242 5.00 5.05 -1.05
N GLY A 243 4.93 5.01 0.28
CA GLY A 243 5.37 3.85 1.05
C GLY A 243 4.35 2.72 1.12
N SER A 244 3.13 2.94 0.63
CA SER A 244 2.05 1.98 0.77
C SER A 244 2.15 0.86 -0.26
N VAL A 245 2.07 -0.35 0.26
CA VAL A 245 2.18 -1.65 -0.41
C VAL A 245 1.02 -1.92 -1.36
N VAL A 246 -0.10 -1.24 -1.11
CA VAL A 246 -1.33 -1.35 -1.89
C VAL A 246 -1.45 -0.23 -2.92
N LEU A 247 -0.47 0.67 -2.99
CA LEU A 247 -0.49 1.78 -3.92
C LEU A 247 -0.47 1.26 -5.36
N HIS A 248 -1.49 1.63 -6.12
CA HIS A 248 -1.52 1.42 -7.57
C HIS A 248 -0.35 2.17 -8.20
N PRO A 249 0.44 1.52 -9.07
CA PRO A 249 1.64 2.11 -9.67
C PRO A 249 1.36 3.52 -10.17
N ILE A 250 2.17 4.48 -9.74
CA ILE A 250 1.94 5.90 -9.99
C ILE A 250 1.93 6.17 -11.51
N VAL A 251 2.80 5.49 -12.26
CA VAL A 251 2.86 5.56 -13.72
C VAL A 251 1.67 4.93 -14.44
N ALA A 252 0.88 4.09 -13.75
CA ALA A 252 -0.32 3.45 -14.32
C ALA A 252 -1.60 4.24 -14.01
N ARG A 253 -1.47 5.50 -13.56
CA ARG A 253 -2.60 6.38 -13.27
C ARG A 253 -3.16 6.95 -14.55
N GLN A 254 -4.48 7.07 -14.61
CA GLN A 254 -5.20 7.65 -15.75
C GLN A 254 -5.19 9.19 -15.69
N ILE A 255 -4.00 9.77 -15.61
CA ILE A 255 -3.78 11.22 -15.66
C ILE A 255 -2.71 11.53 -16.70
N ASN A 256 -2.64 12.79 -17.17
CA ASN A 256 -1.61 13.16 -18.13
C ASN A 256 -0.21 13.17 -17.48
N ASP A 257 0.82 12.93 -18.30
CA ASP A 257 2.21 12.83 -17.84
C ASP A 257 2.69 14.12 -17.17
N GLN A 258 2.24 15.28 -17.65
CA GLN A 258 2.62 16.56 -17.07
C GLN A 258 2.13 16.71 -15.63
N PHE A 259 0.88 16.35 -15.34
CA PHE A 259 0.33 16.36 -13.99
C PHE A 259 0.98 15.29 -13.12
N LEU A 260 1.24 14.11 -13.68
CA LEU A 260 1.97 13.06 -12.98
C LEU A 260 3.33 13.58 -12.49
N MET A 261 4.10 14.21 -13.39
CA MET A 261 5.40 14.79 -13.07
C MET A 261 5.28 15.95 -12.07
N ASP A 262 4.28 16.83 -12.22
CA ASP A 262 4.05 17.90 -11.26
C ASP A 262 3.73 17.38 -9.86
N LEU A 263 2.99 16.28 -9.75
CA LEU A 263 2.71 15.63 -8.47
C LEU A 263 3.95 14.94 -7.89
N LEU A 264 4.70 14.19 -8.70
CA LEU A 264 5.92 13.50 -8.29
C LEU A 264 6.99 14.47 -7.77
N PHE A 265 7.21 15.58 -8.48
CA PHE A 265 8.15 16.62 -8.07
C PHE A 265 7.59 17.56 -7.00
N GLY A 266 6.34 17.36 -6.56
CA GLY A 266 5.71 18.22 -5.55
C GLY A 266 5.46 19.65 -6.01
N ARG A 267 5.45 19.91 -7.32
CA ARG A 267 5.03 21.19 -7.91
C ARG A 267 3.53 21.39 -7.78
N LYS A 268 2.77 20.29 -7.70
CA LYS A 268 1.39 20.23 -7.23
C LYS A 268 1.31 19.26 -6.06
N ARG A 269 0.42 19.53 -5.12
CA ARG A 269 0.16 18.67 -3.97
C ARG A 269 -1.33 18.36 -3.91
N ILE A 270 -1.67 17.08 -3.73
CA ILE A 270 -3.03 16.64 -3.41
C ILE A 270 -3.07 16.41 -1.90
N LEU A 271 -4.00 17.06 -1.23
CA LEU A 271 -4.24 16.96 0.20
C LEU A 271 -5.66 16.42 0.44
N PHE A 272 -5.79 15.55 1.41
CA PHE A 272 -7.07 14.92 1.77
C PHE A 272 -7.50 15.31 3.17
N TYR A 273 -8.81 15.41 3.37
CA TYR A 273 -9.42 15.36 4.69
C TYR A 273 -10.60 14.39 4.64
N PHE A 274 -10.62 13.44 5.56
CA PHE A 274 -11.68 12.46 5.65
C PHE A 274 -12.55 12.71 6.86
N ASN A 275 -13.83 12.96 6.61
CA ASN A 275 -14.84 13.06 7.64
C ASN A 275 -15.41 11.67 7.93
N ALA A 276 -14.91 11.04 9.00
CA ALA A 276 -15.32 9.70 9.39
C ALA A 276 -16.80 9.63 9.82
N ASP A 277 -17.35 10.67 10.42
CA ASP A 277 -18.78 10.73 10.78
C ASP A 277 -19.67 10.67 9.53
N SER A 278 -19.36 11.49 8.52
CA SER A 278 -20.05 11.50 7.22
C SER A 278 -19.87 10.17 6.48
N PHE A 279 -18.70 9.53 6.55
CA PHE A 279 -18.51 8.21 5.96
C PHE A 279 -19.36 7.14 6.65
N ILE A 280 -19.47 7.15 7.99
CA ILE A 280 -20.38 6.23 8.71
C ILE A 280 -21.83 6.49 8.32
N ALA A 281 -22.25 7.75 8.22
CA ALA A 281 -23.59 8.10 7.75
C ALA A 281 -23.83 7.61 6.31
N LEU A 282 -22.83 7.71 5.43
CA LEU A 282 -22.86 7.15 4.09
C LEU A 282 -23.02 5.61 4.13
N CYS A 283 -22.20 4.89 4.90
CA CYS A 283 -22.34 3.44 5.09
C CYS A 283 -23.75 3.04 5.53
N LYS A 284 -24.32 3.73 6.52
CA LYS A 284 -25.67 3.46 7.04
C LYS A 284 -26.77 3.71 6.01
N ARG A 285 -26.66 4.78 5.21
CA ARG A 285 -27.59 5.01 4.07
C ARG A 285 -27.53 3.89 3.04
N HIS A 286 -26.41 3.19 2.96
CA HIS A 286 -26.21 2.01 2.14
C HIS A 286 -26.34 0.70 2.92
N GLU A 287 -27.09 0.69 4.04
CA GLU A 287 -27.47 -0.51 4.80
C GLU A 287 -26.29 -1.32 5.37
N LEU A 288 -25.11 -0.72 5.54
CA LEU A 288 -24.02 -1.34 6.30
C LEU A 288 -24.12 -0.95 7.76
N ASP A 289 -24.02 -1.94 8.66
CA ASP A 289 -23.93 -1.69 10.09
C ASP A 289 -22.51 -1.28 10.48
N VAL A 290 -22.29 0.04 10.54
CA VAL A 290 -21.00 0.64 10.84
C VAL A 290 -21.12 1.63 12.00
N THR A 291 -20.20 1.52 12.96
CA THR A 291 -20.16 2.37 14.17
C THR A 291 -18.72 2.71 14.57
N PHE A 292 -18.57 3.67 15.50
CA PHE A 292 -17.28 3.88 16.15
C PHE A 292 -17.10 2.96 17.35
N SER A 293 -15.88 2.48 17.55
CA SER A 293 -15.47 1.92 18.85
C SER A 293 -15.43 3.00 19.94
N SER A 294 -15.50 2.57 21.20
CA SER A 294 -15.19 3.47 22.31
C SER A 294 -13.68 3.72 22.39
N VAL A 295 -13.27 4.89 22.88
CA VAL A 295 -11.84 5.21 23.09
C VAL A 295 -11.16 4.20 24.02
N LYS A 296 -11.89 3.71 25.03
CA LYS A 296 -11.40 2.68 25.96
C LYS A 296 -11.14 1.35 25.25
N GLN A 297 -12.07 0.94 24.38
CA GLN A 297 -11.94 -0.27 23.60
C GLN A 297 -10.78 -0.18 22.59
N ALA A 298 -10.68 0.92 21.84
CA ALA A 298 -9.58 1.17 20.91
C ALA A 298 -8.21 1.08 21.60
N LYS A 299 -8.06 1.70 22.78
CA LYS A 299 -6.83 1.60 23.59
C LYS A 299 -6.52 0.17 24.02
N ARG A 300 -7.53 -0.61 24.42
CA ARG A 300 -7.37 -2.01 24.84
C ARG A 300 -6.92 -2.90 23.69
N GLU A 301 -7.53 -2.76 22.51
CA GLU A 301 -7.15 -3.51 21.30
C GLU A 301 -5.70 -3.19 20.90
N ARG A 302 -5.32 -1.91 20.97
CA ARG A 302 -3.94 -1.48 20.70
C ARG A 302 -2.93 -2.07 21.69
N SER A 303 -3.25 -2.09 22.99
CA SER A 303 -2.35 -2.69 23.99
C SER A 303 -2.13 -4.19 23.79
N LYS A 304 -3.08 -4.87 23.14
CA LYS A 304 -3.00 -6.30 22.79
C LYS A 304 -2.32 -6.56 21.45
N GLY A 305 -1.85 -5.52 20.75
CA GLY A 305 -1.26 -5.66 19.41
C GLY A 305 -2.27 -5.93 18.28
N MET A 306 -3.58 -5.94 18.58
CA MET A 306 -4.65 -6.26 17.62
C MET A 306 -5.04 -5.07 16.70
N ALA A 307 -4.44 -3.89 16.93
CA ALA A 307 -4.74 -2.66 16.19
C ALA A 307 -3.50 -2.04 15.53
N LYS A 308 -2.54 -2.88 15.10
CA LYS A 308 -1.28 -2.40 14.51
C LYS A 308 -1.49 -1.69 13.16
N ASP A 309 -2.54 -2.05 12.42
CA ASP A 309 -2.87 -1.52 11.09
C ASP A 309 -4.35 -1.07 11.01
N VAL A 310 -4.87 -0.48 12.09
CA VAL A 310 -6.26 0.00 12.18
C VAL A 310 -6.27 1.52 12.24
N ALA A 311 -6.98 2.15 11.30
CA ALA A 311 -7.06 3.60 11.22
C ALA A 311 -7.77 4.19 12.45
N GLN A 312 -7.26 5.32 12.94
CA GLN A 312 -7.82 6.03 14.10
C GLN A 312 -8.38 7.39 13.73
N PHE A 313 -9.58 7.66 14.24
CA PHE A 313 -10.28 8.94 14.11
C PHE A 313 -10.65 9.42 15.50
N ASN A 314 -9.99 10.48 15.98
CA ASN A 314 -10.17 11.02 17.34
C ASN A 314 -10.02 9.93 18.44
N GLY A 315 -9.07 9.01 18.26
CA GLY A 315 -8.80 7.91 19.20
C GLY A 315 -9.82 6.78 19.19
N LYS A 316 -10.69 6.72 18.18
CA LYS A 316 -11.67 5.64 17.93
C LYS A 316 -11.34 4.90 16.62
N HIS A 317 -11.82 3.67 16.50
CA HIS A 317 -11.77 2.88 15.27
C HIS A 317 -13.15 2.87 14.62
N ILE A 318 -13.22 2.78 13.29
CA ILE A 318 -14.48 2.47 12.60
C ILE A 318 -14.64 0.94 12.61
N ARG A 319 -15.81 0.47 13.03
CA ARG A 319 -16.16 -0.95 13.13
C ARG A 319 -17.29 -1.25 12.16
N CYS A 320 -17.20 -2.38 11.49
CA CYS A 320 -18.29 -2.94 10.71
C CYS A 320 -18.78 -4.22 11.38
N CYS A 321 -20.10 -4.36 11.50
CA CYS A 321 -20.74 -5.59 11.91
C CYS A 321 -21.18 -6.35 10.66
N PHE A 322 -20.73 -7.59 10.53
CA PHE A 322 -21.22 -8.52 9.53
C PHE A 322 -21.80 -9.73 10.27
N LYS A 323 -23.14 -9.82 10.32
CA LYS A 323 -23.86 -10.76 11.19
C LYS A 323 -23.41 -10.61 12.66
N ASP A 324 -22.84 -11.67 13.24
CA ASP A 324 -22.35 -11.70 14.63
C ASP A 324 -20.84 -11.39 14.76
N MET A 325 -20.18 -11.05 13.65
CA MET A 325 -18.75 -10.70 13.65
C MET A 325 -18.59 -9.19 13.57
N GLU A 326 -18.00 -8.62 14.63
CA GLU A 326 -17.54 -7.23 14.62
C GLU A 326 -16.07 -7.17 14.22
N MET A 327 -15.76 -6.39 13.18
CA MET A 327 -14.38 -6.18 12.74
C MET A 327 -14.05 -4.70 12.61
N ASN A 328 -12.80 -4.36 12.90
CA ASN A 328 -12.29 -3.01 12.65
C ASN A 328 -11.99 -2.85 11.16
N LEU A 329 -12.32 -1.68 10.60
CA LEU A 329 -11.86 -1.32 9.26
C LEU A 329 -10.35 -1.06 9.31
N GLY A 330 -9.59 -1.89 8.60
CA GLY A 330 -8.14 -1.74 8.50
C GLY A 330 -7.71 -0.54 7.66
N GLU A 331 -6.47 -0.08 7.84
CA GLU A 331 -5.86 1.04 7.10
C GLU A 331 -5.92 0.86 5.58
N GLY A 332 -5.86 -0.40 5.11
CA GLY A 332 -5.93 -0.72 3.69
C GLY A 332 -7.18 -0.16 2.99
N VAL A 333 -8.30 -0.03 3.69
CA VAL A 333 -9.53 0.59 3.14
C VAL A 333 -9.28 2.07 2.83
N PHE A 334 -8.70 2.80 3.78
CA PHE A 334 -8.44 4.23 3.64
C PHE A 334 -7.31 4.50 2.65
N HIS A 335 -6.37 3.57 2.50
CA HIS A 335 -5.35 3.64 1.47
C HIS A 335 -5.94 3.54 0.06
N GLU A 336 -6.95 2.68 -0.14
CA GLU A 336 -7.67 2.64 -1.41
C GLU A 336 -8.35 3.99 -1.70
N ILE A 337 -8.95 4.59 -0.67
CA ILE A 337 -9.59 5.90 -0.77
C ILE A 337 -8.57 6.98 -1.10
N TYR A 338 -7.57 7.25 -0.24
CA TYR A 338 -6.63 8.35 -0.40
C TYR A 338 -5.66 8.15 -1.56
N TYR A 339 -5.07 6.97 -1.62
CA TYR A 339 -3.87 6.77 -2.41
C TYR A 339 -4.20 6.15 -3.75
N ASN A 340 -5.22 5.29 -3.83
CA ASN A 340 -5.67 4.70 -5.10
C ASN A 340 -6.82 5.43 -5.78
N TRP A 341 -7.30 6.51 -5.16
CA TRP A 341 -8.40 7.34 -5.64
C TRP A 341 -9.68 6.54 -5.87
N THR A 342 -9.90 5.51 -5.05
CA THR A 342 -11.13 4.73 -5.07
C THR A 342 -12.23 5.49 -4.36
N ARG A 343 -13.41 5.60 -4.98
CA ARG A 343 -14.56 6.29 -4.39
C ARG A 343 -14.98 5.60 -3.07
N PRO A 344 -15.25 6.36 -1.99
CA PRO A 344 -15.84 5.81 -0.77
C PRO A 344 -17.10 4.97 -1.03
N LEU A 345 -17.94 5.35 -1.99
CA LEU A 345 -19.10 4.55 -2.41
C LEU A 345 -18.72 3.19 -3.00
N SER A 346 -17.64 3.11 -3.78
CA SER A 346 -17.13 1.85 -4.32
C SER A 346 -16.69 0.91 -3.20
N ILE A 347 -15.97 1.44 -2.21
CA ILE A 347 -15.53 0.70 -1.02
C ILE A 347 -16.72 0.10 -0.27
N ILE A 348 -17.78 0.89 -0.07
CA ILE A 348 -19.04 0.44 0.55
C ILE A 348 -19.64 -0.72 -0.28
N GLY A 349 -19.66 -0.58 -1.62
CA GLY A 349 -20.11 -1.65 -2.52
C GLY A 349 -19.33 -2.95 -2.35
N SER A 350 -17.99 -2.86 -2.28
CA SER A 350 -17.12 -4.02 -2.05
C SER A 350 -17.38 -4.66 -0.67
N MET A 351 -17.58 -3.85 0.39
CA MET A 351 -17.93 -4.35 1.73
C MET A 351 -19.26 -5.11 1.74
N LYS A 352 -20.29 -4.61 1.06
CA LYS A 352 -21.58 -5.32 0.92
C LYS A 352 -21.43 -6.63 0.15
N SER A 353 -20.54 -6.68 -0.85
CA SER A 353 -20.28 -7.93 -1.58
C SER A 353 -19.61 -8.98 -0.68
N ILE A 354 -18.71 -8.55 0.22
CA ILE A 354 -18.06 -9.44 1.18
C ILE A 354 -19.08 -9.99 2.17
N GLU A 355 -19.97 -9.15 2.69
CA GLU A 355 -21.07 -9.58 3.57
C GLU A 355 -21.92 -10.69 2.95
N LYS A 356 -22.26 -10.55 1.66
CA LYS A 356 -23.00 -11.57 0.90
C LYS A 356 -22.21 -12.86 0.72
N ASN A 357 -20.90 -12.80 0.51
CA ASN A 357 -20.06 -13.98 0.27
C ASN A 357 -19.66 -14.73 1.55
N ILE A 358 -19.79 -14.10 2.72
CA ILE A 358 -19.66 -14.76 4.05
C ILE A 358 -21.01 -15.40 4.46
N THR A 359 -22.00 -15.39 3.57
CA THR A 359 -23.31 -16.05 3.72
C THR A 359 -23.38 -17.24 2.80
#